data_AF-A0A1G3AKZ9-F1
#
_entry.id   AF-A0A1G3AKZ9-F1
#
_cell.length_a   1.000
_cell.length_b   1.000
_cell.length_c   1.000
_cell.angle_alpha   90.00
_cell.angle_beta   90.00
_cell.angle_gamma   90.00
#
_symmetry.space_group_name_H-M   'P 1'
#
loop_
_entity.id
_entity.type
_entity.pdbx_description
1 polymer ?
#
loop_
_entity_poly.entity_id
_entity_poly.type
_entity_poly.pdbx_seq_one_letter_code
_entity_poly.pdbx_strand_id
1 'polypeptide(L)'
;MQNIDEVQVVMYSQRRAMLETALAQRMYSVFDSPPLIVQLRDFVCQPIEHLAVLATRAAPAGIADANRVNLEKGLIASLLQGESRLNVWNNWSGGQGATPGGLVQIVNNWQKWSAADCSDLIRLYCTVMENPELRTTGLVGGGVAAHQQSTRPGGAPWVTNPGGDRRRTGAAGANIPAGLYHPHTDAGRTVIRHSAWEGGAGGVSRFRLLPESNVRLIDAVFGLPEGADISGTTSDSIFFAESVNSFFEEVQQYRSFDANWLPVIQLLPLATMVSHAHHTLVESALALTLNSYITYSIGFYTTLMPAWASWTETTVTLGKWLLWAEDHDWNYHMLCYYHEGRLCGYLFGRDGNRLIELERFKRLATTGIPFLNYFRTWPCMPRQIHVDTLRAAYGL
;
A
#
# COMPACT_ATOMS: atom_id res chain seq x y z
N MET A 1 3.24 8.33 -31.16
CA MET A 1 1.96 8.41 -30.42
C MET A 1 0.75 8.12 -31.33
N GLN A 2 -0.30 7.49 -30.81
CA GLN A 2 -1.55 7.20 -31.52
C GLN A 2 -2.77 7.70 -30.71
N ASN A 3 -3.76 8.31 -31.37
CA ASN A 3 -5.04 8.63 -30.72
C ASN A 3 -5.88 7.36 -30.58
N ILE A 4 -6.51 7.18 -29.42
CA ILE A 4 -7.37 6.04 -29.10
C ILE A 4 -8.75 6.52 -28.65
N ASP A 5 -9.77 5.75 -29.02
CA ASP A 5 -11.16 6.03 -28.67
C ASP A 5 -11.56 5.48 -27.29
N GLU A 6 -12.78 5.77 -26.87
CA GLU A 6 -13.34 5.31 -25.58
C GLU A 6 -13.30 3.79 -25.43
N VAL A 7 -13.63 3.03 -26.49
CA VAL A 7 -13.65 1.56 -26.46
C VAL A 7 -12.26 1.02 -26.20
N GLN A 8 -11.24 1.58 -26.87
CA GLN A 8 -9.85 1.23 -26.65
C GLN A 8 -9.38 1.60 -25.25
N VAL A 9 -9.68 2.81 -24.75
CA VAL A 9 -9.29 3.24 -23.39
C VAL A 9 -9.84 2.30 -22.32
N VAL A 10 -11.13 1.95 -22.41
CA VAL A 10 -11.77 1.02 -21.46
C VAL A 10 -11.10 -0.36 -21.52
N MET A 11 -10.91 -0.91 -22.72
CA MET A 11 -10.28 -2.22 -22.91
C MET A 11 -8.84 -2.25 -22.35
N TYR A 12 -8.04 -1.21 -22.62
CA TYR A 12 -6.66 -1.14 -22.16
C TYR A 12 -6.58 -0.98 -20.64
N SER A 13 -7.48 -0.21 -20.03
CA SER A 13 -7.56 -0.06 -18.58
C SER A 13 -7.90 -1.39 -17.89
N GLN A 14 -8.84 -2.16 -18.44
CA GLN A 14 -9.17 -3.50 -17.96
C GLN A 14 -7.98 -4.45 -18.04
N ARG A 15 -7.33 -4.55 -19.19
CA ARG A 15 -6.16 -5.44 -19.40
C ARG A 15 -5.00 -5.08 -18.47
N ARG A 16 -4.75 -3.78 -18.29
CA ARG A 16 -3.74 -3.30 -17.35
C ARG A 16 -4.07 -3.68 -15.91
N ALA A 17 -5.33 -3.53 -15.51
CA ALA A 17 -5.78 -3.94 -14.17
C ALA A 17 -5.60 -5.45 -13.92
N MET A 18 -5.86 -6.30 -14.93
CA MET A 18 -5.56 -7.74 -14.87
C MET A 18 -4.06 -8.00 -14.69
N LEU A 19 -3.23 -7.28 -15.47
CA LEU A 19 -1.78 -7.41 -15.41
C LEU A 19 -1.24 -7.03 -14.03
N GLU A 20 -1.65 -5.89 -13.47
CA GLU A 20 -1.19 -5.44 -12.15
C GLU A 20 -1.63 -6.38 -11.03
N THR A 21 -2.84 -6.95 -11.13
CA THR A 21 -3.32 -7.99 -10.19
C THR A 21 -2.48 -9.27 -10.30
N ALA A 22 -2.22 -9.74 -11.52
CA ALA A 22 -1.39 -10.92 -11.75
C ALA A 22 0.07 -10.72 -11.31
N LEU A 23 0.62 -9.52 -11.53
CA LEU A 23 1.94 -9.15 -11.02
C LEU A 23 1.96 -9.21 -9.48
N ALA A 24 0.98 -8.62 -8.81
CA ALA A 24 0.90 -8.63 -7.35
C ALA A 24 0.78 -10.06 -6.79
N GLN A 25 0.02 -10.94 -7.45
CA GLN A 25 -0.08 -12.36 -7.07
C GLN A 25 1.26 -13.11 -7.22
N ARG A 26 2.03 -12.80 -8.28
CA ARG A 26 3.38 -13.37 -8.46
C ARG A 26 4.39 -12.80 -7.47
N MET A 27 4.27 -11.53 -7.11
CA MET A 27 5.08 -10.97 -6.02
C MET A 27 4.71 -11.64 -4.69
N TYR A 28 3.41 -11.81 -4.42
CA TYR A 28 2.93 -12.50 -3.23
C TYR A 28 3.53 -13.89 -3.10
N SER A 29 3.55 -14.70 -4.17
CA SER A 29 4.13 -16.04 -4.09
C SER A 29 5.62 -16.04 -3.75
N VAL A 30 6.37 -14.99 -4.12
CA VAL A 30 7.76 -14.81 -3.70
C VAL A 30 7.85 -14.47 -2.21
N PHE A 31 6.99 -13.58 -1.71
CA PHE A 31 6.91 -13.25 -0.28
C PHE A 31 6.48 -14.43 0.59
N ASP A 32 5.62 -15.30 0.06
CA ASP A 32 5.06 -16.46 0.74
C ASP A 32 5.92 -17.73 0.59
N SER A 33 7.14 -17.60 0.04
CA SER A 33 8.07 -18.71 -0.19
C SER A 33 9.39 -18.53 0.58
N PRO A 34 10.04 -19.64 1.01
CA PRO A 34 11.40 -19.57 1.56
C PRO A 34 12.43 -19.03 0.54
N PRO A 35 13.49 -18.34 1.00
CA PRO A 35 13.78 -18.04 2.40
C PRO A 35 12.99 -16.83 2.95
N LEU A 36 12.35 -16.03 2.09
CA LEU A 36 11.77 -14.74 2.45
C LEU A 36 10.66 -14.86 3.50
N ILE A 37 9.73 -15.80 3.34
CA ILE A 37 8.65 -15.97 4.32
C ILE A 37 9.15 -16.33 5.71
N VAL A 38 10.25 -17.08 5.82
CA VAL A 38 10.84 -17.46 7.11
C VAL A 38 11.39 -16.23 7.81
N GLN A 39 12.14 -15.41 7.08
CA GLN A 39 12.68 -14.16 7.62
C GLN A 39 11.57 -13.16 8.00
N LEU A 40 10.53 -13.06 7.16
CA LEU A 40 9.38 -12.20 7.43
C LEU A 40 8.65 -12.64 8.70
N ARG A 41 8.42 -13.95 8.88
CA ARG A 41 7.83 -14.52 10.09
C ARG A 41 8.66 -14.22 11.33
N ASP A 42 9.97 -14.45 11.28
CA ASP A 42 10.90 -14.15 12.38
C ASP A 42 10.85 -12.67 12.76
N PHE A 43 10.82 -11.79 11.76
CA PHE A 43 10.77 -10.35 11.95
C PHE A 43 9.45 -9.89 12.58
N VAL A 44 8.33 -10.37 12.05
CA VAL A 44 6.99 -9.97 12.51
C VAL A 44 6.62 -10.61 13.84
N CYS A 45 7.13 -11.80 14.16
CA CYS A 45 6.77 -12.50 15.40
C CYS A 45 7.22 -11.73 16.64
N GLN A 46 8.43 -11.19 16.65
CA GLN A 46 9.01 -10.51 17.81
C GLN A 46 8.14 -9.34 18.34
N PRO A 47 7.70 -8.36 17.53
CA PRO A 47 6.85 -7.28 18.01
C PRO A 47 5.43 -7.74 18.38
N ILE A 48 4.92 -8.79 17.75
CA ILE A 48 3.60 -9.35 18.06
C ILE A 48 3.64 -10.14 19.39
N GLU A 49 4.73 -10.88 19.64
CA GLU A 49 4.98 -11.51 20.94
C GLU A 49 5.08 -10.45 22.04
N HIS A 50 5.80 -9.36 21.80
CA HIS A 50 5.85 -8.24 22.74
C HIS A 50 4.44 -7.69 23.02
N LEU A 51 3.63 -7.46 21.98
CA LEU A 51 2.24 -7.03 22.13
C LEU A 51 1.40 -8.03 22.95
N ALA A 52 1.58 -9.33 22.72
CA ALA A 52 0.89 -10.38 23.47
C ALA A 52 1.26 -10.37 24.97
N VAL A 53 2.54 -10.17 25.29
CA VAL A 53 3.02 -10.01 26.67
C VAL A 53 2.40 -8.78 27.32
N LEU A 54 2.38 -7.63 26.63
CA LEU A 54 1.76 -6.41 27.14
C LEU A 54 0.26 -6.60 27.42
N ALA A 55 -0.45 -7.31 26.54
CA ALA A 55 -1.87 -7.57 26.66
C ALA A 55 -2.23 -8.54 27.80
N THR A 56 -1.31 -9.42 28.18
CA THR A 56 -1.57 -10.53 29.13
C THR A 56 -0.86 -10.41 30.47
N ARG A 57 0.12 -9.49 30.60
CA ARG A 57 0.91 -9.34 31.83
C ARG A 57 0.07 -9.18 33.10
N ALA A 58 0.59 -9.73 34.19
CA ALA A 58 0.04 -9.51 35.51
C ALA A 58 0.26 -8.05 35.95
N ALA A 59 -0.71 -7.49 36.66
CA ALA A 59 -0.53 -6.21 37.32
C ALA A 59 0.49 -6.37 38.47
N PRO A 60 1.49 -5.49 38.60
CA PRO A 60 2.42 -5.52 39.72
C PRO A 60 1.72 -5.23 41.06
N ALA A 61 2.36 -5.59 42.17
CA ALA A 61 1.77 -5.56 43.52
C ALA A 61 1.52 -4.15 44.12
N GLY A 62 1.53 -3.07 43.33
CA GLY A 62 1.26 -1.69 43.79
C GLY A 62 0.03 -1.09 43.11
N ILE A 63 -0.83 -0.38 43.85
CA ILE A 63 -2.13 0.12 43.37
C ILE A 63 -1.99 1.06 42.15
N ALA A 64 -1.04 1.99 42.17
CA ALA A 64 -0.85 2.95 41.07
C ALA A 64 -0.37 2.28 39.77
N ASP A 65 0.62 1.39 39.87
CA ASP A 65 1.12 0.63 38.73
C ASP A 65 0.10 -0.41 38.23
N ALA A 66 -0.69 -1.01 39.13
CA ALA A 66 -1.77 -1.92 38.78
C ALA A 66 -2.88 -1.21 37.98
N ASN A 67 -3.26 0.00 38.38
CA ASN A 67 -4.26 0.79 37.66
C ASN A 67 -3.78 1.15 36.24
N ARG A 68 -2.51 1.57 36.10
CA ARG A 68 -1.91 1.84 34.80
C ARG A 68 -1.90 0.59 33.91
N VAL A 69 -1.41 -0.53 34.43
CA VAL A 69 -1.35 -1.79 33.68
C VAL A 69 -2.73 -2.29 33.28
N ASN A 70 -3.74 -2.17 34.15
CA ASN A 70 -5.11 -2.54 33.82
C ASN A 70 -5.72 -1.63 32.75
N LEU A 71 -5.45 -0.33 32.80
CA LEU A 71 -5.86 0.61 31.76
C LEU A 71 -5.24 0.24 30.40
N GLU A 72 -3.93 0.00 30.36
CA GLU A 72 -3.21 -0.40 29.15
C GLU A 72 -3.78 -1.70 28.55
N LYS A 73 -4.02 -2.72 29.38
CA LYS A 73 -4.63 -3.97 28.93
C LYS A 73 -6.03 -3.75 28.37
N GLY A 74 -6.83 -2.91 29.02
CA GLY A 74 -8.17 -2.54 28.56
C GLY A 74 -8.13 -1.84 27.20
N LEU A 75 -7.22 -0.89 27.03
CA LEU A 75 -7.02 -0.17 25.77
C LEU A 75 -6.54 -1.10 24.65
N ILE A 76 -5.53 -1.94 24.91
CA ILE A 76 -5.06 -2.94 23.94
C ILE A 76 -6.22 -3.86 23.54
N ALA A 77 -6.96 -4.44 24.50
CA ALA A 77 -8.08 -5.32 24.20
C ALA A 77 -9.15 -4.64 23.34
N SER A 78 -9.48 -3.37 23.60
CA SER A 78 -10.41 -2.59 22.78
C SER A 78 -9.89 -2.37 21.36
N LEU A 79 -8.59 -2.08 21.21
CA LEU A 79 -7.96 -1.89 19.90
C LEU A 79 -7.92 -3.18 19.08
N LEU A 80 -7.63 -4.33 19.73
CA LEU A 80 -7.70 -5.64 19.07
C LEU A 80 -9.10 -5.89 18.51
N GLN A 81 -10.14 -5.65 19.30
CA GLN A 81 -11.55 -5.82 18.86
C GLN A 81 -11.90 -4.93 17.66
N GLY A 82 -11.34 -3.72 17.60
CA GLY A 82 -11.47 -2.82 16.45
C GLY A 82 -10.95 -3.41 15.14
N GLU A 83 -9.98 -4.31 15.22
CA GLU A 83 -9.37 -5.02 14.08
C GLU A 83 -9.88 -6.47 13.95
N SER A 84 -11.07 -6.77 14.47
CA SER A 84 -11.70 -8.11 14.40
C SER A 84 -11.94 -8.67 13.00
N ARG A 85 -11.73 -7.86 11.96
CA ARG A 85 -11.89 -8.23 10.55
C ARG A 85 -10.60 -8.73 9.89
N LEU A 86 -9.46 -8.69 10.58
CA LEU A 86 -8.22 -9.26 10.06
C LEU A 86 -8.34 -10.79 9.96
N ASN A 87 -7.82 -11.36 8.88
CA ASN A 87 -7.93 -12.79 8.60
C ASN A 87 -7.10 -13.62 9.59
N VAL A 88 -6.01 -13.06 10.11
CA VAL A 88 -5.14 -13.70 11.10
C VAL A 88 -5.91 -14.20 12.33
N TRP A 89 -7.01 -13.53 12.72
CA TRP A 89 -7.88 -13.97 13.81
C TRP A 89 -8.62 -15.26 13.47
N ASN A 90 -9.18 -15.36 12.26
CA ASN A 90 -9.89 -16.56 11.81
C ASN A 90 -8.93 -17.73 11.62
N ASN A 91 -7.74 -17.45 11.13
CA ASN A 91 -6.76 -18.47 10.79
C ASN A 91 -6.09 -19.07 12.04
N TRP A 92 -5.74 -18.23 13.03
CA TRP A 92 -4.76 -18.62 14.04
C TRP A 92 -5.14 -18.32 15.49
N SER A 93 -6.30 -17.70 15.78
CA SER A 93 -6.69 -17.37 17.17
C SER A 93 -7.18 -18.56 18.01
N GLY A 94 -7.29 -19.76 17.43
CA GLY A 94 -7.86 -20.92 18.12
C GLY A 94 -9.32 -20.73 18.52
N GLY A 95 -10.09 -19.92 17.76
CA GLY A 95 -11.49 -19.61 18.03
C GLY A 95 -11.72 -18.52 19.08
N GLN A 96 -10.66 -17.92 19.64
CA GLN A 96 -10.78 -16.84 20.62
C GLN A 96 -11.01 -15.46 20.01
N GLY A 97 -10.89 -15.34 18.68
CA GLY A 97 -11.10 -14.09 17.95
C GLY A 97 -10.11 -13.00 18.37
N ALA A 98 -10.52 -11.74 18.20
CA ALA A 98 -9.71 -10.56 18.45
C ALA A 98 -9.62 -10.20 19.94
N THR A 99 -8.94 -11.06 20.69
CA THR A 99 -8.75 -10.94 22.14
C THR A 99 -7.27 -11.12 22.51
N PRO A 100 -6.83 -10.69 23.72
CA PRO A 100 -5.47 -10.97 24.19
C PRO A 100 -5.10 -12.45 24.16
N GLY A 101 -6.03 -13.35 24.51
CA GLY A 101 -5.81 -14.79 24.43
C GLY A 101 -5.68 -15.29 22.99
N GLY A 102 -6.52 -14.77 22.08
CA GLY A 102 -6.39 -15.04 20.65
C GLY A 102 -5.04 -14.60 20.08
N LEU A 103 -4.49 -13.48 20.56
CA LEU A 103 -3.17 -13.01 20.16
C LEU A 103 -2.05 -13.97 20.58
N VAL A 104 -2.13 -14.55 21.79
CA VAL A 104 -1.20 -15.60 22.24
C VAL A 104 -1.28 -16.84 21.34
N GLN A 105 -2.48 -17.25 20.92
CA GLN A 105 -2.64 -18.39 20.00
C GLN A 105 -2.05 -18.10 18.62
N ILE A 106 -2.19 -16.86 18.13
CA ILE A 106 -1.57 -16.42 16.87
C ILE A 106 -0.04 -16.55 16.97
N VAL A 107 0.57 -16.02 18.03
CA VAL A 107 2.03 -16.12 18.28
C VAL A 107 2.50 -17.57 18.33
N ASN A 108 1.76 -18.46 19.00
CA ASN A 108 2.12 -19.88 19.06
C ASN A 108 2.12 -20.59 17.70
N ASN A 109 1.54 -20.00 16.66
CA ASN A 109 1.49 -20.53 15.29
C ASN A 109 2.36 -19.73 14.31
N TRP A 110 3.30 -18.93 14.79
CA TRP A 110 4.07 -18.00 13.95
C TRP A 110 4.78 -18.61 12.76
N GLN A 111 5.24 -19.86 12.89
CA GLN A 111 5.91 -20.59 11.83
C GLN A 111 5.00 -20.95 10.64
N LYS A 112 3.68 -20.79 10.78
CA LYS A 112 2.68 -21.13 9.76
C LYS A 112 2.09 -19.91 9.05
N TRP A 113 2.39 -18.69 9.50
CA TRP A 113 1.79 -17.47 8.95
C TRP A 113 2.11 -17.29 7.47
N SER A 114 1.11 -17.00 6.66
CA SER A 114 1.36 -16.56 5.29
C SER A 114 1.94 -15.14 5.24
N ALA A 115 2.39 -14.69 4.07
CA ALA A 115 2.75 -13.30 3.83
C ALA A 115 1.56 -12.35 4.09
N ALA A 116 0.34 -12.78 3.79
CA ALA A 116 -0.88 -12.02 4.11
C ALA A 116 -1.10 -11.90 5.62
N ASP A 117 -0.91 -12.99 6.39
CA ASP A 117 -1.00 -12.94 7.85
C ASP A 117 0.06 -12.01 8.45
N CYS A 118 1.28 -12.00 7.92
CA CYS A 118 2.33 -11.07 8.34
C CYS A 118 1.93 -9.61 8.08
N SER A 119 1.31 -9.33 6.93
CA SER A 119 0.79 -8.00 6.59
C SER A 119 -0.35 -7.57 7.52
N ASP A 120 -1.27 -8.47 7.87
CA ASP A 120 -2.35 -8.21 8.85
C ASP A 120 -1.76 -7.89 10.24
N LEU A 121 -0.73 -8.62 10.66
CA LEU A 121 -0.08 -8.44 11.94
C LEU A 121 0.71 -7.14 12.05
N ILE A 122 1.39 -6.73 10.97
CA ILE A 122 2.03 -5.41 10.88
C ILE A 122 0.99 -4.32 11.13
N ARG A 123 -0.15 -4.37 10.43
CA ARG A 123 -1.25 -3.41 10.64
C ARG A 123 -1.76 -3.43 12.08
N LEU A 124 -2.00 -4.62 12.64
CA LEU A 124 -2.47 -4.77 14.02
C LEU A 124 -1.51 -4.09 15.02
N TYR A 125 -0.21 -4.33 14.85
CA TYR A 125 0.81 -3.72 15.69
C TYR A 125 0.77 -2.19 15.61
N CYS A 126 0.73 -1.62 14.40
CA CYS A 126 0.67 -0.18 14.19
C CYS A 126 -0.59 0.44 14.80
N THR A 127 -1.76 -0.18 14.62
CA THR A 127 -3.03 0.26 15.24
C THR A 127 -2.90 0.39 16.77
N VAL A 128 -2.18 -0.53 17.42
CA VAL A 128 -1.96 -0.45 18.88
C VAL A 128 -0.89 0.59 19.22
N MET A 129 0.28 0.51 18.60
CA MET A 129 1.44 1.33 18.97
C MET A 129 1.30 2.80 18.59
N GLU A 130 0.41 3.13 17.65
CA GLU A 130 0.12 4.51 17.27
C GLU A 130 -1.04 5.12 18.06
N ASN A 131 -1.69 4.35 18.94
CA ASN A 131 -2.83 4.84 19.71
C ASN A 131 -2.42 5.98 20.68
N PRO A 132 -3.02 7.18 20.57
CA PRO A 132 -2.65 8.32 21.41
C PRO A 132 -2.89 8.11 22.91
N GLU A 133 -3.90 7.33 23.30
CA GLU A 133 -4.21 7.09 24.72
C GLU A 133 -3.13 6.20 25.36
N LEU A 134 -2.64 5.18 24.65
CA LEU A 134 -1.51 4.35 25.10
C LEU A 134 -0.18 5.14 25.21
N ARG A 135 -0.05 6.27 24.50
CA ARG A 135 1.09 7.19 24.71
C ARG A 135 1.01 7.90 26.06
N THR A 136 -0.20 8.24 26.52
CA THR A 136 -0.38 8.93 27.81
C THR A 136 -0.04 8.05 29.01
N THR A 137 -0.08 6.72 28.85
CA THR A 137 0.33 5.78 29.91
C THR A 137 1.85 5.59 29.98
N GLY A 138 2.59 6.05 28.97
CA GLY A 138 4.03 5.81 28.83
C GLY A 138 4.38 4.42 28.30
N LEU A 139 3.39 3.60 27.94
CA LEU A 139 3.60 2.28 27.33
C LEU A 139 4.29 2.40 25.97
N VAL A 140 3.80 3.34 25.16
CA VAL A 140 4.50 3.83 23.98
C VAL A 140 5.29 5.04 24.46
N GLY A 141 6.57 4.85 24.76
CA GLY A 141 7.39 5.88 25.39
C GLY A 141 7.36 7.19 24.61
N GLY A 142 7.44 8.34 25.29
CA GLY A 142 7.56 9.65 24.63
C GLY A 142 8.77 9.71 23.70
N GLY A 143 9.85 8.98 24.01
CA GLY A 143 11.00 8.78 23.13
C GLY A 143 10.68 7.94 21.89
N VAL A 144 9.86 6.89 22.01
CA VAL A 144 9.35 6.14 20.85
C VAL A 144 8.44 7.05 20.03
N ALA A 145 7.55 7.85 20.63
CA ALA A 145 6.71 8.80 19.89
C ALA A 145 7.50 9.94 19.22
N ALA A 146 8.59 10.42 19.84
CA ALA A 146 9.51 11.40 19.27
C ALA A 146 10.35 10.76 18.14
N HIS A 147 10.86 9.54 18.36
CA HIS A 147 11.52 8.72 17.34
C HIS A 147 10.59 8.51 16.15
N GLN A 148 9.35 8.10 16.41
CA GLN A 148 8.26 7.94 15.43
C GLN A 148 7.97 9.24 14.66
N GLN A 149 8.16 10.42 15.24
CA GLN A 149 8.07 11.71 14.53
C GLN A 149 9.35 12.04 13.75
N SER A 150 10.50 11.60 14.24
CA SER A 150 11.84 11.92 13.70
C SER A 150 12.34 10.97 12.61
N THR A 151 11.94 9.70 12.59
CA THR A 151 12.30 8.73 11.52
C THR A 151 11.49 8.96 10.26
N ARG A 152 10.46 9.80 10.33
CA ARG A 152 9.63 10.17 9.18
C ARG A 152 10.49 10.93 8.17
N PRO A 153 10.57 10.48 6.90
CA PRO A 153 11.38 11.15 5.89
C PRO A 153 11.04 12.65 5.80
N GLY A 154 12.04 13.50 6.09
CA GLY A 154 11.92 14.96 6.04
C GLY A 154 11.47 15.65 7.34
N GLY A 155 11.37 14.97 8.48
CA GLY A 155 11.07 15.58 9.78
C GLY A 155 9.66 16.17 9.92
N ALA A 156 8.81 15.99 8.91
CA ALA A 156 7.39 16.29 9.01
C ALA A 156 6.71 15.21 9.86
N PRO A 157 5.68 15.53 10.66
CA PRO A 157 4.77 14.49 11.12
C PRO A 157 4.30 13.69 9.88
N TRP A 158 4.07 12.37 9.98
CA TRP A 158 3.13 11.56 9.20
C TRP A 158 1.95 12.47 9.20
N VAL A 159 1.88 13.31 8.19
CA VAL A 159 0.80 14.24 8.10
C VAL A 159 -0.34 13.27 8.10
N THR A 160 -1.34 13.53 8.91
CA THR A 160 -2.64 12.90 8.79
C THR A 160 -3.17 12.97 7.35
N ASN A 161 -2.44 13.55 6.39
CA ASN A 161 -2.73 13.68 4.99
C ASN A 161 -1.62 14.43 4.18
N PRO A 162 -0.66 13.76 3.50
CA PRO A 162 -0.06 14.34 2.28
C PRO A 162 -1.11 14.51 1.16
N GLY A 163 -2.25 13.81 1.30
CA GLY A 163 -3.42 13.79 0.42
C GLY A 163 -4.68 14.53 0.91
N GLY A 164 -4.62 15.33 1.98
CA GLY A 164 -5.70 16.21 2.48
C GLY A 164 -7.10 15.58 2.74
N ASP A 165 -7.46 15.41 4.02
CA ASP A 165 -8.79 15.05 4.56
C ASP A 165 -9.33 13.61 4.33
N ARG A 166 -9.83 12.95 5.40
CA ARG A 166 -10.66 11.71 5.34
C ARG A 166 -11.97 11.90 4.57
N ARG A 167 -12.19 13.09 4.00
CA ARG A 167 -13.31 13.48 3.14
C ARG A 167 -13.12 13.08 1.67
N ARG A 168 -12.20 12.14 1.36
CA ARG A 168 -11.89 11.70 -0.02
C ARG A 168 -12.21 10.24 -0.33
N THR A 169 -12.72 9.48 0.65
CA THR A 169 -13.21 8.11 0.46
C THR A 169 -14.68 8.03 0.86
N GLY A 170 -15.54 7.61 -0.08
CA GLY A 170 -16.93 7.28 0.20
C GLY A 170 -17.10 5.79 0.44
N ALA A 171 -18.20 5.38 1.08
CA ALA A 171 -18.63 3.99 1.03
C ALA A 171 -18.77 3.53 -0.44
N ALA A 172 -18.63 2.24 -0.74
CA ALA A 172 -18.71 1.75 -2.13
C ALA A 172 -20.03 2.07 -2.84
N GLY A 173 -21.10 2.30 -2.07
CA GLY A 173 -22.41 2.77 -2.54
C GLY A 173 -22.59 4.29 -2.52
N ALA A 174 -21.54 5.08 -2.25
CA ALA A 174 -21.60 6.53 -2.39
C ALA A 174 -21.83 6.88 -3.86
N ASN A 175 -22.94 7.57 -4.14
CA ASN A 175 -23.26 8.02 -5.49
C ASN A 175 -22.22 9.03 -5.96
N ILE A 176 -21.34 8.61 -6.86
CA ILE A 176 -20.55 9.53 -7.67
C ILE A 176 -21.53 10.22 -8.64
N PRO A 177 -21.61 11.56 -8.66
CA PRO A 177 -22.47 12.27 -9.61
C PRO A 177 -22.18 11.81 -11.05
N ALA A 178 -23.21 11.60 -11.86
CA ALA A 178 -23.07 11.03 -13.21
C ALA A 178 -22.07 11.80 -14.10
N GLY A 179 -21.92 13.11 -13.92
CA GLY A 179 -20.96 13.95 -14.64
C GLY A 179 -19.50 13.85 -14.17
N LEU A 180 -19.22 13.05 -13.13
CA LEU A 180 -17.89 12.85 -12.54
C LEU A 180 -17.39 11.42 -12.71
N TYR A 181 -18.19 10.53 -13.31
CA TYR A 181 -17.87 9.12 -13.46
C TYR A 181 -16.87 8.87 -14.60
N HIS A 182 -15.87 8.03 -14.34
CA HIS A 182 -14.88 7.61 -15.34
C HIS A 182 -15.12 6.14 -15.72
N PRO A 183 -15.69 5.84 -16.90
CA PRO A 183 -16.08 4.47 -17.25
C PRO A 183 -14.90 3.51 -17.31
N HIS A 184 -13.71 3.98 -17.69
CA HIS A 184 -12.53 3.13 -17.82
C HIS A 184 -11.92 2.74 -16.45
N THR A 185 -11.91 3.64 -15.46
CA THR A 185 -11.38 3.32 -14.12
C THR A 185 -12.31 2.36 -13.38
N ASP A 186 -13.63 2.51 -13.55
CA ASP A 186 -14.63 1.61 -12.99
C ASP A 186 -14.66 0.24 -13.69
N ALA A 187 -14.39 0.20 -15.00
CA ALA A 187 -14.19 -1.04 -15.72
C ALA A 187 -12.96 -1.81 -15.20
N GLY A 188 -11.83 -1.13 -14.99
CA GLY A 188 -10.65 -1.72 -14.35
C GLY A 188 -10.94 -2.19 -12.92
N ARG A 189 -11.65 -1.36 -12.14
CA ARG A 189 -12.11 -1.69 -10.78
C ARG A 189 -12.97 -2.96 -10.74
N THR A 190 -13.86 -3.12 -11.70
CA THR A 190 -14.72 -4.32 -11.80
C THR A 190 -13.87 -5.56 -12.05
N VAL A 191 -12.88 -5.47 -12.93
CA VAL A 191 -11.96 -6.57 -13.23
C VAL A 191 -11.15 -7.00 -12.01
N ILE A 192 -10.56 -6.07 -11.25
CA ILE A 192 -9.78 -6.44 -10.06
C ILE A 192 -10.66 -7.09 -8.98
N ARG A 193 -11.93 -6.68 -8.84
CA ARG A 193 -12.87 -7.32 -7.90
C ARG A 193 -13.18 -8.77 -8.26
N HIS A 194 -13.17 -9.11 -9.54
CA HIS A 194 -13.39 -10.48 -10.00
C HIS A 194 -12.12 -11.33 -10.05
N SER A 195 -10.95 -10.67 -10.16
CA SER A 195 -9.65 -11.33 -10.35
C SER A 195 -8.85 -11.47 -9.05
N ALA A 196 -9.33 -10.87 -7.96
CA ALA A 196 -8.75 -11.02 -6.63
C ALA A 196 -8.81 -12.48 -6.16
N TRP A 197 -7.79 -12.90 -5.41
CA TRP A 197 -7.77 -14.23 -4.78
C TRP A 197 -9.04 -14.42 -3.94
N GLU A 198 -9.69 -15.60 -3.99
CA GLU A 198 -10.89 -15.96 -3.23
C GLU A 198 -10.90 -15.39 -1.80
N GLY A 199 -11.92 -14.60 -1.46
CA GLY A 199 -12.04 -13.86 -0.18
C GLY A 199 -11.49 -12.43 -0.20
N GLY A 200 -10.73 -12.06 -1.23
CA GLY A 200 -10.16 -10.73 -1.48
C GLY A 200 -11.18 -9.74 -2.01
N ALA A 201 -11.95 -9.13 -1.10
CA ALA A 201 -12.81 -7.99 -1.43
C ALA A 201 -12.82 -6.98 -0.26
N GLY A 202 -11.63 -6.63 0.23
CA GLY A 202 -11.47 -5.86 1.45
C GLY A 202 -11.68 -4.35 1.29
N GLY A 203 -10.96 -3.73 0.35
CA GLY A 203 -10.94 -2.26 0.21
C GLY A 203 -11.71 -1.77 -1.02
N VAL A 204 -11.39 -2.28 -2.21
CA VAL A 204 -12.04 -1.90 -3.47
C VAL A 204 -13.52 -2.31 -3.52
N SER A 205 -13.97 -3.28 -2.74
CA SER A 205 -15.42 -3.56 -2.65
C SER A 205 -16.15 -2.68 -1.62
N ARG A 206 -15.41 -1.96 -0.77
CA ARG A 206 -15.97 -1.20 0.38
C ARG A 206 -15.85 0.30 0.25
N PHE A 207 -14.85 0.79 -0.47
CA PHE A 207 -14.53 2.22 -0.55
C PHE A 207 -14.32 2.66 -1.99
N ARG A 208 -14.83 3.84 -2.35
CA ARG A 208 -14.56 4.51 -3.62
C ARG A 208 -13.83 5.83 -3.37
N LEU A 209 -13.01 6.23 -4.34
CA LEU A 209 -12.39 7.55 -4.34
C LEU A 209 -13.43 8.62 -4.64
N LEU A 210 -13.46 9.69 -3.85
CA LEU A 210 -14.29 10.85 -4.10
C LEU A 210 -13.66 11.73 -5.21
N PRO A 211 -14.47 12.56 -5.89
CA PRO A 211 -14.01 13.35 -7.04
C PRO A 211 -12.81 14.27 -6.76
N GLU A 212 -12.58 14.64 -5.50
CA GLU A 212 -11.51 15.52 -5.06
C GLU A 212 -10.17 14.78 -4.86
N SER A 213 -10.15 13.45 -4.96
CA SER A 213 -8.92 12.66 -4.76
C SER A 213 -7.93 12.85 -5.91
N ASN A 214 -6.69 13.20 -5.56
CA ASN A 214 -5.60 13.29 -6.53
C ASN A 214 -5.27 11.90 -7.10
N VAL A 215 -5.42 10.83 -6.30
CA VAL A 215 -5.21 9.46 -6.77
C VAL A 215 -6.23 9.12 -7.84
N ARG A 216 -7.49 9.50 -7.66
CA ARG A 216 -8.53 9.29 -8.68
C ARG A 216 -8.25 10.04 -9.98
N LEU A 217 -7.73 11.27 -9.87
CA LEU A 217 -7.30 12.03 -11.05
C LEU A 217 -6.15 11.35 -11.78
N ILE A 218 -5.17 10.82 -11.04
CA ILE A 218 -4.08 10.03 -11.61
C ILE A 218 -4.65 8.78 -12.29
N ASP A 219 -5.55 8.04 -11.62
CA ASP A 219 -6.16 6.85 -12.19
C ASP A 219 -6.91 7.17 -13.49
N ALA A 220 -7.68 8.26 -13.49
CA ALA A 220 -8.44 8.72 -14.65
C ALA A 220 -7.56 9.21 -15.82
N VAL A 221 -6.36 9.72 -15.54
CA VAL A 221 -5.42 10.21 -16.57
C VAL A 221 -4.53 9.09 -17.09
N PHE A 222 -4.11 8.15 -16.27
CA PHE A 222 -3.21 7.06 -16.70
C PHE A 222 -3.93 5.77 -17.06
N GLY A 223 -5.26 5.77 -17.01
CA GLY A 223 -6.08 4.62 -17.36
C GLY A 223 -5.92 3.46 -16.38
N LEU A 224 -5.89 3.78 -15.09
CA LEU A 224 -5.70 2.83 -14.00
C LEU A 224 -7.05 2.45 -13.35
N PRO A 225 -7.15 1.28 -12.71
CA PRO A 225 -8.34 0.96 -11.93
C PRO A 225 -8.51 1.91 -10.73
N GLU A 226 -9.76 2.22 -10.38
CA GLU A 226 -10.08 3.02 -9.18
C GLU A 226 -9.95 2.17 -7.90
N GLY A 227 -9.15 2.63 -6.93
CA GLY A 227 -8.92 1.97 -5.64
C GLY A 227 -9.72 2.52 -4.45
N ALA A 228 -9.06 2.64 -3.30
CA ALA A 228 -9.60 3.04 -1.99
C ALA A 228 -8.88 4.24 -1.33
N ASP A 229 -8.02 4.94 -2.09
CA ASP A 229 -7.10 6.04 -1.70
C ASP A 229 -5.81 5.56 -1.02
N ILE A 230 -4.88 6.49 -0.79
CA ILE A 230 -3.52 6.23 -0.27
C ILE A 230 -3.59 5.22 0.87
N SER A 231 -2.87 4.11 0.68
CA SER A 231 -2.92 2.96 1.59
C SER A 231 -2.28 3.29 2.94
N GLY A 232 -3.12 3.44 3.97
CA GLY A 232 -2.68 3.49 5.37
C GLY A 232 -1.80 2.28 5.71
N THR A 233 -2.20 1.09 5.27
CA THR A 233 -1.45 -0.16 5.48
C THR A 233 -0.04 -0.16 4.85
N THR A 234 0.17 0.58 3.76
CA THR A 234 1.53 0.75 3.20
C THR A 234 2.37 1.68 4.08
N SER A 235 1.76 2.73 4.65
CA SER A 235 2.42 3.60 5.63
C SER A 235 2.71 2.87 6.95
N ASP A 236 1.79 2.01 7.39
CA ASP A 236 1.95 1.16 8.57
C ASP A 236 3.17 0.24 8.42
N SER A 237 3.45 -0.25 7.22
CA SER A 237 4.60 -1.14 6.96
C SER A 237 5.94 -0.41 6.99
N ILE A 238 5.98 0.84 6.52
CA ILE A 238 7.15 1.71 6.67
C ILE A 238 7.41 1.95 8.16
N PHE A 239 6.38 2.41 8.88
CA PHE A 239 6.46 2.65 10.32
C PHE A 239 6.93 1.41 11.07
N PHE A 240 6.31 0.26 10.78
CA PHE A 240 6.62 -0.98 11.46
C PHE A 240 8.09 -1.31 11.28
N ALA A 241 8.58 -1.32 10.04
CA ALA A 241 9.94 -1.76 9.79
C ALA A 241 10.99 -0.81 10.37
N GLU A 242 10.78 0.51 10.32
CA GLU A 242 11.66 1.49 10.95
C GLU A 242 11.62 1.43 12.48
N SER A 243 10.41 1.42 13.06
CA SER A 243 10.20 1.41 14.51
C SER A 243 10.74 0.13 15.14
N VAL A 244 10.44 -1.01 14.53
CA VAL A 244 10.83 -2.33 15.05
C VAL A 244 12.34 -2.51 14.92
N ASN A 245 12.95 -2.15 13.78
CA ASN A 245 14.40 -2.24 13.66
C ASN A 245 15.12 -1.33 14.65
N SER A 246 14.71 -0.06 14.78
CA SER A 246 15.36 0.86 15.72
C SER A 246 15.21 0.41 17.17
N PHE A 247 14.01 -0.04 17.56
CA PHE A 247 13.75 -0.54 18.91
C PHE A 247 14.56 -1.81 19.22
N PHE A 248 14.70 -2.72 18.27
CA PHE A 248 15.44 -3.96 18.46
C PHE A 248 16.95 -3.80 18.41
N GLU A 249 17.48 -2.77 17.73
CA GLU A 249 18.90 -2.41 17.85
C GLU A 249 19.28 -2.02 19.28
N GLU A 250 18.36 -1.42 20.05
CA GLU A 250 18.58 -1.04 21.45
C GLU A 250 18.44 -2.23 22.42
N VAL A 251 17.72 -3.29 22.04
CA VAL A 251 17.40 -4.42 22.91
C VAL A 251 18.06 -5.70 22.39
N GLN A 252 19.23 -6.04 22.97
CA GLN A 252 20.10 -7.17 22.56
C GLN A 252 19.43 -8.55 22.44
N GLN A 253 18.23 -8.75 23.00
CA GLN A 253 17.48 -9.99 22.94
C GLN A 253 16.69 -10.16 21.64
N TYR A 254 16.42 -9.07 20.93
CA TYR A 254 15.71 -9.08 19.66
C TYR A 254 16.70 -9.01 18.49
N ARG A 255 16.33 -9.65 17.38
CA ARG A 255 17.12 -9.64 16.14
C ARG A 255 16.58 -8.56 15.23
N SER A 256 17.42 -7.60 14.89
CA SER A 256 17.14 -6.66 13.81
C SER A 256 17.02 -7.41 12.49
N PHE A 257 16.17 -6.89 11.62
CA PHE A 257 16.11 -7.39 10.26
C PHE A 257 17.36 -6.98 9.51
N ASP A 258 17.90 -7.85 8.67
CA ASP A 258 19.03 -7.49 7.82
C ASP A 258 18.67 -6.25 7.00
N ALA A 259 19.46 -5.19 7.16
CA ALA A 259 19.27 -3.90 6.51
C ALA A 259 19.17 -4.02 4.99
N ASN A 260 19.76 -5.07 4.41
CA ASN A 260 19.69 -5.36 2.98
C ASN A 260 18.30 -5.79 2.49
N TRP A 261 17.46 -6.31 3.38
CA TRP A 261 16.13 -6.82 3.07
C TRP A 261 15.00 -5.87 3.46
N LEU A 262 15.27 -4.93 4.37
CA LEU A 262 14.34 -3.86 4.75
C LEU A 262 13.63 -3.19 3.56
N PRO A 263 14.33 -2.77 2.48
CA PRO A 263 13.67 -2.14 1.34
C PRO A 263 12.79 -3.12 0.55
N VAL A 264 13.14 -4.40 0.53
CA VAL A 264 12.36 -5.45 -0.13
C VAL A 264 11.07 -5.69 0.66
N ILE A 265 11.12 -5.72 1.99
CA ILE A 265 9.93 -5.85 2.84
C ILE A 265 8.91 -4.74 2.58
N GLN A 266 9.36 -3.53 2.23
CA GLN A 266 8.43 -2.44 1.92
C GLN A 266 7.55 -2.71 0.69
N LEU A 267 7.88 -3.71 -0.14
CA LEU A 267 7.02 -4.17 -1.23
C LEU A 267 5.94 -5.17 -0.78
N LEU A 268 5.98 -5.65 0.48
CA LEU A 268 4.99 -6.59 1.02
C LEU A 268 3.55 -6.07 0.88
N PRO A 269 3.21 -4.82 1.24
CA PRO A 269 1.85 -4.30 1.08
C PRO A 269 1.40 -4.28 -0.37
N LEU A 270 2.31 -4.05 -1.31
CA LEU A 270 2.00 -4.09 -2.74
C LEU A 270 1.65 -5.54 -3.14
N ALA A 271 2.44 -6.51 -2.69
CA ALA A 271 2.21 -7.92 -2.94
C ALA A 271 0.90 -8.44 -2.29
N THR A 272 0.60 -8.05 -1.04
CA THR A 272 -0.55 -8.57 -0.28
C THR A 272 -1.83 -7.79 -0.55
N MET A 273 -1.80 -6.45 -0.62
CA MET A 273 -3.01 -5.64 -0.73
C MET A 273 -3.55 -5.60 -2.15
N VAL A 274 -2.67 -5.54 -3.16
CA VAL A 274 -3.09 -5.48 -4.56
C VAL A 274 -3.62 -6.83 -5.03
N SER A 275 -2.97 -7.94 -4.63
CA SER A 275 -3.42 -9.31 -4.97
C SER A 275 -4.81 -9.65 -4.42
N HIS A 276 -5.20 -9.05 -3.29
CA HIS A 276 -6.52 -9.20 -2.67
C HIS A 276 -7.49 -8.05 -3.00
N ALA A 277 -7.18 -7.22 -4.00
CA ALA A 277 -7.96 -6.04 -4.39
C ALA A 277 -8.39 -5.15 -3.20
N HIS A 278 -7.47 -4.94 -2.26
CA HIS A 278 -7.65 -4.01 -1.17
C HIS A 278 -7.25 -2.58 -1.58
N HIS A 279 -6.15 -2.46 -2.31
CA HIS A 279 -5.64 -1.22 -2.90
C HIS A 279 -5.17 -1.47 -4.34
N THR A 280 -4.94 -0.39 -5.09
CA THR A 280 -4.30 -0.48 -6.41
C THR A 280 -2.78 -0.38 -6.29
N LEU A 281 -2.06 -0.81 -7.34
CA LEU A 281 -0.60 -0.76 -7.34
C LEU A 281 -0.08 0.68 -7.18
N VAL A 282 -0.70 1.66 -7.85
CA VAL A 282 -0.34 3.07 -7.73
C VAL A 282 -0.55 3.61 -6.32
N GLU A 283 -1.62 3.22 -5.63
CA GLU A 283 -1.87 3.66 -4.25
C GLU A 283 -0.75 3.24 -3.29
N SER A 284 -0.32 1.98 -3.38
CA SER A 284 0.80 1.47 -2.59
C SER A 284 2.14 2.08 -3.01
N ALA A 285 2.43 2.11 -4.32
CA ALA A 285 3.71 2.60 -4.82
C ALA A 285 3.91 4.11 -4.58
N LEU A 286 2.83 4.90 -4.62
CA LEU A 286 2.87 6.32 -4.31
C LEU A 286 3.29 6.56 -2.85
N ALA A 287 2.74 5.79 -1.91
CA ALA A 287 3.12 5.89 -0.50
C ALA A 287 4.62 5.60 -0.30
N LEU A 288 5.14 4.56 -0.94
CA LEU A 288 6.57 4.22 -0.88
C LEU A 288 7.45 5.28 -1.54
N THR A 289 7.02 5.83 -2.68
CA THR A 289 7.78 6.85 -3.41
C THR A 289 7.83 8.18 -2.65
N LEU A 290 6.73 8.60 -2.01
CA LEU A 290 6.70 9.80 -1.17
C LEU A 290 7.63 9.69 0.05
N ASN A 291 7.91 8.47 0.49
CA ASN A 291 8.83 8.17 1.60
C ASN A 291 10.24 7.77 1.12
N SER A 292 10.55 7.98 -0.18
CA SER A 292 11.88 7.73 -0.76
C SER A 292 12.39 6.28 -0.71
N TYR A 293 11.48 5.30 -0.58
CA TYR A 293 11.84 3.88 -0.62
C TYR A 293 12.05 3.36 -2.04
N ILE A 294 11.29 3.91 -3.00
CA ILE A 294 11.33 3.57 -4.42
C ILE A 294 11.15 4.83 -5.27
N THR A 295 11.27 4.70 -6.59
CA THR A 295 10.98 5.78 -7.54
C THR A 295 10.07 5.26 -8.64
N TYR A 296 8.83 4.94 -8.28
CA TYR A 296 7.93 4.26 -9.19
C TYR A 296 7.47 5.15 -10.34
N SER A 297 7.53 4.63 -11.56
CA SER A 297 6.95 5.23 -12.77
C SER A 297 5.84 4.36 -13.30
N ILE A 298 4.66 4.94 -13.51
CA ILE A 298 3.42 4.21 -13.88
C ILE A 298 3.64 3.40 -15.17
N GLY A 299 3.58 2.06 -15.05
CA GLY A 299 3.77 1.13 -16.17
C GLY A 299 5.24 0.76 -16.46
N PHE A 300 6.17 1.14 -15.58
CA PHE A 300 7.56 0.69 -15.61
C PHE A 300 7.85 -0.04 -14.30
N TYR A 301 7.30 -1.25 -14.18
CA TYR A 301 7.27 -1.97 -12.90
C TYR A 301 8.67 -2.28 -12.35
N THR A 302 9.70 -2.34 -13.18
CA THR A 302 11.09 -2.49 -12.70
C THR A 302 11.52 -1.33 -11.78
N THR A 303 10.89 -0.16 -11.89
CA THR A 303 11.12 0.99 -11.00
C THR A 303 10.51 0.83 -9.60
N LEU A 304 9.73 -0.24 -9.36
CA LEU A 304 9.33 -0.67 -8.01
C LEU A 304 10.50 -1.28 -7.24
N MET A 305 11.55 -1.76 -7.91
CA MET A 305 12.70 -2.28 -7.18
C MET A 305 13.45 -1.15 -6.48
N PRO A 306 13.71 -1.26 -5.17
CA PRO A 306 14.53 -0.31 -4.43
C PRO A 306 15.96 -0.29 -4.99
N ALA A 307 16.51 0.90 -5.23
CA ALA A 307 17.82 1.08 -5.88
C ALA A 307 19.00 0.47 -5.11
N TRP A 308 18.84 0.25 -3.81
CA TRP A 308 19.86 -0.22 -2.87
C TRP A 308 19.57 -1.63 -2.34
N ALA A 309 18.63 -2.36 -2.94
CA ALA A 309 18.36 -3.75 -2.59
C ALA A 309 19.57 -4.64 -2.94
N SER A 310 19.96 -5.52 -2.02
CA SER A 310 20.98 -6.53 -2.31
C SER A 310 20.50 -7.53 -3.36
N TRP A 311 21.42 -7.97 -4.22
CA TRP A 311 21.14 -9.01 -5.20
C TRP A 311 21.13 -10.39 -4.53
N THR A 312 19.94 -10.88 -4.24
CA THR A 312 19.67 -12.22 -3.69
C THR A 312 18.81 -12.97 -4.70
N GLU A 313 18.69 -14.29 -4.55
CA GLU A 313 17.80 -15.09 -5.41
C GLU A 313 16.35 -14.55 -5.39
N THR A 314 15.90 -14.05 -4.24
CA THR A 314 14.58 -13.44 -4.08
C THR A 314 14.45 -12.12 -4.84
N THR A 315 15.41 -11.20 -4.73
CA THR A 315 15.33 -9.93 -5.47
C THR A 315 15.49 -10.12 -6.98
N VAL A 316 16.28 -11.12 -7.40
CA VAL A 316 16.35 -11.57 -8.81
C VAL A 316 14.98 -12.09 -9.27
N THR A 317 14.31 -12.90 -8.45
CA THR A 317 12.99 -13.44 -8.80
C THR A 317 11.91 -12.36 -8.86
N LEU A 318 11.90 -11.42 -7.91
CA LEU A 318 11.05 -10.23 -7.99
C LEU A 318 11.33 -9.42 -9.25
N GLY A 319 12.61 -9.17 -9.56
CA GLY A 319 13.03 -8.46 -10.76
C GLY A 319 12.54 -9.13 -12.05
N LYS A 320 12.57 -10.47 -12.13
CA LYS A 320 12.01 -11.23 -13.26
C LYS A 320 10.51 -10.99 -13.44
N TRP A 321 9.74 -10.96 -12.35
CA TRP A 321 8.30 -10.71 -12.44
C TRP A 321 7.96 -9.27 -12.80
N LEU A 322 8.72 -8.31 -12.26
CA LEU A 322 8.57 -6.90 -12.62
C LEU A 322 8.92 -6.66 -14.09
N LEU A 323 10.00 -7.27 -14.59
CA LEU A 323 10.37 -7.21 -16.00
C LEU A 323 9.32 -7.89 -16.88
N TRP A 324 8.83 -9.06 -16.49
CA TRP A 324 7.74 -9.74 -17.21
C TRP A 324 6.51 -8.85 -17.36
N ALA A 325 6.10 -8.17 -16.29
CA ALA A 325 4.95 -7.28 -16.34
C ALA A 325 5.24 -6.04 -17.18
N GLU A 326 6.46 -5.51 -17.10
CA GLU A 326 6.88 -4.35 -17.88
C GLU A 326 6.85 -4.69 -19.37
N ASP A 327 7.33 -5.87 -19.75
CA ASP A 327 7.37 -6.33 -21.13
C ASP A 327 6.02 -6.83 -21.67
N HIS A 328 5.02 -7.05 -20.83
CA HIS A 328 3.74 -7.65 -21.22
C HIS A 328 2.95 -6.80 -22.24
N ASP A 329 2.26 -7.45 -23.18
CA ASP A 329 1.40 -6.80 -24.20
C ASP A 329 0.19 -6.06 -23.63
N TRP A 330 -0.07 -6.21 -22.32
CA TRP A 330 -1.17 -5.53 -21.61
C TRP A 330 -0.69 -4.31 -20.84
N ASN A 331 0.62 -4.05 -20.85
CA ASN A 331 1.19 -2.86 -20.24
C ASN A 331 1.12 -1.69 -21.22
N TYR A 332 -0.08 -1.10 -21.30
CA TYR A 332 -0.35 0.07 -22.14
C TYR A 332 0.06 1.36 -21.44
N HIS A 333 0.95 2.11 -22.08
CA HIS A 333 1.33 3.46 -21.66
C HIS A 333 0.39 4.45 -22.36
N MET A 334 -0.54 5.05 -21.62
CA MET A 334 -1.53 5.96 -22.18
C MET A 334 -1.83 7.16 -21.27
N LEU A 335 -2.31 8.25 -21.89
CA LEU A 335 -2.91 9.39 -21.22
C LEU A 335 -4.35 9.57 -21.68
N CYS A 336 -5.30 9.55 -20.76
CA CYS A 336 -6.73 9.63 -21.00
C CYS A 336 -7.25 11.04 -20.70
N TYR A 337 -8.21 11.49 -21.49
CA TYR A 337 -8.84 12.81 -21.34
C TYR A 337 -10.25 12.84 -21.92
N TYR A 338 -10.98 13.90 -21.61
CA TYR A 338 -12.29 14.20 -22.18
C TYR A 338 -12.19 15.31 -23.22
N HIS A 339 -12.79 15.07 -24.38
CA HIS A 339 -12.98 16.05 -25.44
C HIS A 339 -14.47 16.08 -25.81
N GLU A 340 -15.12 17.23 -25.65
CA GLU A 340 -16.56 17.39 -25.91
C GLU A 340 -17.44 16.34 -25.19
N GLY A 341 -17.06 15.96 -23.97
CA GLY A 341 -17.77 14.97 -23.15
C GLY A 341 -17.48 13.51 -23.51
N ARG A 342 -16.69 13.24 -24.55
CA ARG A 342 -16.27 11.89 -24.94
C ARG A 342 -14.92 11.54 -24.34
N LEU A 343 -14.77 10.29 -23.89
CA LEU A 343 -13.48 9.77 -23.43
C LEU A 343 -12.58 9.48 -24.63
N CYS A 344 -11.34 9.95 -24.56
CA CYS A 344 -10.30 9.78 -25.57
C CYS A 344 -8.96 9.51 -24.88
N GLY A 345 -7.94 9.14 -25.66
CA GLY A 345 -6.59 9.05 -25.12
C GLY A 345 -5.48 9.13 -26.14
N TYR A 346 -4.27 9.32 -25.62
CA TYR A 346 -3.01 9.19 -26.33
C TYR A 346 -2.34 7.89 -25.91
N LEU A 347 -2.05 7.01 -26.88
CA LEU A 347 -1.30 5.78 -26.69
C LEU A 347 0.17 5.99 -27.09
N PHE A 348 1.07 5.57 -26.21
CA PHE A 348 2.52 5.60 -26.39
C PHE A 348 2.99 4.16 -26.66
N GLY A 349 3.78 3.97 -27.72
CA GLY A 349 4.16 2.63 -28.23
C GLY A 349 5.63 2.28 -28.00
N ARG A 350 5.99 1.03 -28.30
CA ARG A 350 7.36 0.49 -28.15
C ARG A 350 8.14 0.29 -29.46
N ASP A 351 7.55 0.64 -30.60
CA ASP A 351 8.20 0.56 -31.92
C ASP A 351 9.31 1.61 -32.07
N GLY A 352 10.31 1.34 -32.92
CA GLY A 352 11.65 1.96 -32.88
C GLY A 352 11.75 3.49 -32.71
N ASN A 353 10.87 4.29 -33.33
CA ASN A 353 10.84 5.75 -33.15
C ASN A 353 10.11 6.22 -31.87
N ARG A 354 9.41 5.32 -31.19
CA ARG A 354 8.61 5.56 -29.99
C ARG A 354 9.34 5.22 -28.69
N LEU A 355 10.54 4.64 -28.73
CA LEU A 355 11.37 4.46 -27.52
C LEU A 355 11.69 5.79 -26.82
N ILE A 356 11.96 6.85 -27.59
CA ILE A 356 12.19 8.20 -27.03
C ILE A 356 10.89 8.76 -26.41
N GLU A 357 9.73 8.53 -27.04
CA GLU A 357 8.44 8.90 -26.47
C GLU A 357 8.18 8.14 -25.16
N LEU A 358 8.52 6.85 -25.11
CA LEU A 358 8.35 6.01 -23.93
C LEU A 358 9.24 6.46 -22.77
N GLU A 359 10.49 6.83 -23.03
CA GLU A 359 11.39 7.39 -22.01
C GLU A 359 10.90 8.75 -21.50
N ARG A 360 10.32 9.59 -22.37
CA ARG A 360 9.68 10.84 -21.95
C ARG A 360 8.42 10.58 -21.13
N PHE A 361 7.62 9.60 -21.53
CA PHE A 361 6.45 9.16 -20.77
C PHE A 361 6.86 8.62 -19.40
N LYS A 362 7.93 7.83 -19.30
CA LYS A 362 8.49 7.34 -18.03
C LYS A 362 8.75 8.47 -17.05
N ARG A 363 9.41 9.54 -17.50
CA ARG A 363 9.69 10.73 -16.68
C ARG A 363 8.43 11.48 -16.26
N LEU A 364 7.45 11.60 -17.16
CA LEU A 364 6.14 12.19 -16.85
C LEU A 364 5.39 11.36 -15.81
N ALA A 365 5.49 10.03 -15.92
CA ALA A 365 4.78 9.05 -15.12
C ALA A 365 5.46 8.71 -13.78
N THR A 366 6.62 9.32 -13.49
CA THR A 366 7.34 9.14 -12.23
C THR A 366 6.56 9.76 -11.09
N THR A 367 6.10 8.93 -10.16
CA THR A 367 5.35 9.34 -8.98
C THR A 367 6.23 10.13 -8.00
N GLY A 368 5.62 10.98 -7.16
CA GLY A 368 6.33 11.82 -6.19
C GLY A 368 5.66 13.17 -5.94
N ILE A 369 6.29 14.03 -5.15
CA ILE A 369 5.73 15.36 -4.82
C ILE A 369 5.52 16.24 -6.07
N PRO A 370 6.49 16.37 -7.00
CA PRO A 370 6.27 17.17 -8.21
C PRO A 370 5.10 16.65 -9.04
N PHE A 371 5.00 15.32 -9.17
CA PHE A 371 3.91 14.65 -9.87
C PHE A 371 2.54 14.97 -9.24
N LEU A 372 2.41 14.85 -7.92
CA LEU A 372 1.16 15.19 -7.21
C LEU A 372 0.77 16.66 -7.36
N ASN A 373 1.75 17.57 -7.37
CA ASN A 373 1.49 18.99 -7.49
C ASN A 373 0.82 19.36 -8.82
N TYR A 374 1.08 18.61 -9.90
CA TYR A 374 0.39 18.81 -11.17
C TYR A 374 -1.11 18.52 -11.05
N PHE A 375 -1.49 17.40 -10.43
CA PHE A 375 -2.89 16.97 -10.36
C PHE A 375 -3.73 17.74 -9.34
N ARG A 376 -3.11 18.38 -8.33
CA ARG A 376 -3.82 19.15 -7.29
C ARG A 376 -4.68 20.28 -7.82
N THR A 377 -4.34 20.85 -8.98
CA THR A 377 -5.05 21.99 -9.58
C THR A 377 -5.97 21.58 -10.73
N TRP A 378 -6.01 20.30 -11.07
CA TRP A 378 -6.80 19.81 -12.19
C TRP A 378 -8.27 19.65 -11.79
N PRO A 379 -9.20 19.87 -12.72
CA PRO A 379 -10.58 19.48 -12.49
C PRO A 379 -10.69 17.95 -12.48
N CYS A 380 -11.65 17.45 -11.69
CA CYS A 380 -12.06 16.05 -11.59
C CYS A 380 -12.17 15.32 -12.96
N MET A 381 -12.63 16.01 -14.00
CA MET A 381 -12.68 15.50 -15.37
C MET A 381 -11.50 16.05 -16.18
N PRO A 382 -10.44 15.26 -16.44
CA PRO A 382 -9.27 15.73 -17.15
C PRO A 382 -9.64 16.06 -18.60
N ARG A 383 -9.65 17.34 -18.97
CA ARG A 383 -9.83 17.79 -20.35
C ARG A 383 -8.55 17.65 -21.16
N GLN A 384 -8.70 17.57 -22.49
CA GLN A 384 -7.58 17.49 -23.43
C GLN A 384 -6.50 18.55 -23.18
N ILE A 385 -6.89 19.81 -22.95
CA ILE A 385 -5.94 20.91 -22.70
C ILE A 385 -5.01 20.66 -21.51
N HIS A 386 -5.49 19.99 -20.45
CA HIS A 386 -4.65 19.70 -19.29
C HIS A 386 -3.63 18.61 -19.63
N VAL A 387 -4.06 17.57 -20.34
CA VAL A 387 -3.18 16.48 -20.79
C VAL A 387 -2.17 16.98 -21.81
N ASP A 388 -2.55 17.85 -22.74
CA ASP A 388 -1.63 18.47 -23.70
C ASP A 388 -0.59 19.37 -23.00
N THR A 389 -1.02 20.12 -21.98
CA THR A 389 -0.10 20.94 -21.16
C THR A 389 0.90 20.04 -20.43
N LEU A 390 0.42 18.94 -19.83
CA LEU A 390 1.28 17.96 -19.16
C LEU A 390 2.28 17.36 -20.14
N ARG A 391 1.83 16.94 -21.33
CA ARG A 391 2.69 16.38 -22.37
C ARG A 391 3.77 17.37 -22.80
N ALA A 392 3.39 18.61 -23.10
CA ALA A 392 4.31 19.66 -23.50
C ALA A 392 5.41 19.91 -22.44
N ALA A 393 5.06 19.87 -21.15
CA ALA A 393 6.02 20.05 -20.05
C ALA A 393 7.11 18.97 -20.00
N TYR A 394 6.88 17.79 -20.59
CA TYR A 394 7.84 16.68 -20.66
C TYR A 394 8.35 16.41 -22.09
N GLY A 395 8.02 17.30 -23.04
CA GLY A 395 8.44 17.21 -24.44
C GLY A 395 7.76 16.07 -25.22
N LEU A 396 6.52 15.71 -24.87
CA LEU A 396 5.71 14.66 -25.51
C LEU A 396 4.68 15.19 -26.51
#